data_AF-A0A660ZQA6-F1
#
_entry.id   AF-A0A660ZQA6-F1
#
_cell.length_a   1.000
_cell.length_b   1.000
_cell.length_c   1.000
_cell.angle_alpha   90.00
_cell.angle_beta   90.00
_cell.angle_gamma   90.00
#
_symmetry.space_group_name_H-M   'P 1'
#
loop_
_entity.id
_entity.type
_entity.pdbx_description
1 polymer ?
#
loop_
_entity_poly.entity_id
_entity_poly.type
_entity_poly.pdbx_seq_one_letter_code
_entity_poly.pdbx_strand_id
1 'polypeptide(L)'
;GHDEPLRAIFIRAPRFRELGSQVEVLSRYEGEPVLVRQGSILACTFHPELTQDDRLHRLFLALAEQGEANAPAAPRKIMAR
;
A
#
# COMPACT_ATOMS: atom_id res chain seq x y z
N GLY A 1 3.50 -8.13 12.26
CA GLY A 1 2.81 -9.11 11.38
C GLY A 1 1.89 -8.40 10.39
N HIS A 2 1.28 -9.06 9.40
CA HIS A 2 0.37 -8.37 8.44
C HIS A 2 -0.85 -7.71 9.11
N ASP A 3 -1.21 -8.16 10.31
CA ASP A 3 -2.29 -7.60 11.14
C ASP A 3 -1.89 -6.40 11.99
N GLU A 4 -0.60 -6.09 12.06
CA GLU A 4 -0.08 -4.92 12.76
C GLU A 4 -0.22 -3.69 11.86
N PRO A 5 -0.77 -2.56 12.36
CA PRO A 5 -0.99 -1.41 11.49
C PRO A 5 0.33 -0.89 10.91
N LEU A 6 0.33 -0.57 9.62
CA LEU A 6 1.41 0.15 8.98
C LEU A 6 1.27 1.63 9.31
N ARG A 7 2.37 2.25 9.74
CA ARG A 7 2.43 3.69 9.95
C ARG A 7 2.53 4.39 8.60
N ALA A 8 1.53 5.20 8.27
CA ALA A 8 1.49 6.01 7.06
C ALA A 8 1.73 7.49 7.38
N ILE A 9 2.64 8.13 6.65
CA ILE A 9 2.98 9.55 6.78
C ILE A 9 2.43 10.30 5.56
N PHE A 10 1.42 11.14 5.77
CA PHE A 10 0.74 11.87 4.69
C PHE A 10 1.27 13.31 4.63
N ILE A 11 1.91 13.69 3.53
CA ILE A 11 2.41 15.05 3.29
C ILE A 11 1.82 15.55 1.98
N ARG A 12 0.83 16.45 2.06
CA ARG A 12 0.08 16.92 0.88
C ARG A 12 -0.40 15.76 -0.02
N ALA A 13 -0.90 14.72 0.64
CA ALA A 13 -1.27 13.45 0.01
C ALA A 13 -2.35 13.65 -1.07
N PRO A 14 -2.17 13.09 -2.28
CA PRO A 14 -3.23 13.07 -3.28
C PRO A 14 -4.37 12.12 -2.85
N ARG A 15 -5.53 12.25 -3.52
CA ARG A 15 -6.67 11.34 -3.34
C ARG A 15 -7.00 10.63 -4.65
N PHE A 16 -7.27 9.34 -4.58
CA PHE A 16 -7.87 8.62 -5.70
C PHE A 16 -9.34 9.06 -5.84
N ARG A 17 -9.71 9.62 -6.99
CA ARG A 17 -11.11 9.98 -7.27
C ARG A 17 -11.91 8.79 -7.78
N GLU A 18 -11.28 7.98 -8.62
CA GLU A 18 -11.87 6.81 -9.26
C GLU A 18 -10.82 5.70 -9.34
N LEU A 19 -11.28 4.44 -9.29
CA LEU A 19 -10.44 3.26 -9.43
C LEU A 19 -11.00 2.38 -10.55
N GLY A 20 -10.11 1.83 -11.37
CA GLY A 20 -10.48 0.86 -12.41
C GLY A 20 -10.95 -0.46 -11.79
N SER A 21 -11.71 -1.26 -12.57
CA SER A 21 -12.27 -2.55 -12.11
C SER A 21 -11.21 -3.60 -11.73
N GLN A 22 -9.99 -3.46 -12.25
CA GLN A 22 -8.86 -4.34 -11.96
C GLN A 22 -8.01 -3.86 -10.77
N VAL A 23 -8.34 -2.71 -10.18
CA VAL A 23 -7.57 -2.15 -9.06
C VAL A 23 -8.06 -2.75 -7.74
N GLU A 24 -7.15 -3.40 -7.03
CA GLU A 24 -7.36 -3.91 -5.69
C GLU A 24 -7.01 -2.84 -4.66
N VAL A 25 -7.92 -2.59 -3.71
CA VAL A 25 -7.65 -1.72 -2.54
C VAL A 25 -7.07 -2.58 -1.43
N LEU A 26 -5.77 -2.39 -1.16
CA LEU A 26 -5.03 -3.15 -0.16
C LEU A 26 -5.22 -2.57 1.25
N SER A 27 -5.36 -1.24 1.35
CA SER A 27 -5.60 -0.56 2.61
C SER A 27 -6.43 0.71 2.44
N ARG A 28 -7.23 0.99 3.47
CA ARG A 28 -8.01 2.22 3.63
C ARG A 28 -7.62 2.96 4.90
N TYR A 29 -7.70 4.28 4.86
CA TYR A 29 -7.63 5.14 6.03
C TYR A 29 -8.83 6.08 6.00
N GLU A 30 -9.62 6.12 7.08
CA GLU A 30 -10.87 6.90 7.16
C GLU A 30 -11.85 6.64 5.98
N GLY A 31 -11.90 5.38 5.51
CA GLY A 31 -12.73 4.97 4.38
C GLY A 31 -12.11 5.21 2.99
N GLU A 32 -11.08 6.05 2.90
CA GLU A 32 -10.40 6.39 1.65
C GLU A 32 -9.33 5.37 1.28
N PRO A 33 -9.19 4.97 0.00
CA PRO A 33 -8.09 4.13 -0.44
C PRO A 33 -6.76 4.89 -0.33
N VAL A 34 -5.77 4.27 0.31
CA VAL A 34 -4.43 4.87 0.50
C VAL A 34 -3.29 3.99 0.02
N LEU A 35 -3.56 2.71 -0.23
CA LEU A 35 -2.66 1.76 -0.87
C LEU A 35 -3.48 0.88 -1.81
N VAL A 36 -3.10 0.87 -3.08
CA VAL A 36 -3.78 0.13 -4.14
C VAL A 36 -2.78 -0.64 -5.00
N ARG A 37 -3.28 -1.66 -5.69
CA ARG A 37 -2.49 -2.51 -6.59
C ARG A 37 -3.27 -2.85 -7.85
N GLN A 38 -2.57 -2.95 -8.97
CA GLN A 38 -3.09 -3.55 -10.20
C GLN A 38 -1.99 -4.38 -10.84
N GLY A 39 -2.08 -5.71 -10.75
CA GLY A 39 -0.99 -6.61 -11.14
C GLY A 39 0.28 -6.35 -10.31
N SER A 40 1.40 -6.10 -10.98
CA SER A 40 2.68 -5.74 -10.37
C SER A 40 2.83 -4.24 -10.05
N ILE A 41 1.84 -3.41 -10.37
CA ILE A 41 1.88 -1.98 -10.10
C ILE A 41 1.33 -1.72 -8.69
N LEU A 42 2.12 -1.03 -7.87
CA LEU A 42 1.77 -0.60 -6.51
C LEU A 42 1.74 0.92 -6.44
N ALA A 43 0.68 1.48 -5.84
CA ALA A 43 0.56 2.92 -5.63
C ALA A 43 0.05 3.23 -4.22
N CYS A 44 0.64 4.24 -3.57
CA CYS A 44 0.22 4.72 -2.27
C CYS A 44 0.14 6.25 -2.23
N THR A 45 -0.67 6.79 -1.33
CA THR A 45 -0.84 8.25 -1.16
C THR A 45 -0.02 8.83 -0.01
N PHE A 46 0.78 7.99 0.64
CA PHE A 46 1.64 8.35 1.77
C PHE A 46 3.11 8.08 1.43
N HIS A 47 3.99 8.46 2.35
CA HIS A 47 5.44 8.32 2.24
C HIS A 47 5.95 7.12 3.05
N PRO A 48 5.96 5.89 2.50
CA PRO A 48 6.49 4.72 3.21
C PRO A 48 7.98 4.80 3.51
N GLU A 49 8.73 5.62 2.78
CA GLU A 49 10.16 5.85 2.98
C GLU A 49 10.50 6.66 4.22
N LEU A 50 9.51 7.36 4.79
CA LEU A 50 9.68 8.19 5.99
C LEU A 50 9.43 7.43 7.31
N THR A 51 9.25 6.11 7.23
CA THR A 51 9.13 5.21 8.38
C THR A 51 10.26 4.18 8.37
N GLN A 52 10.57 3.60 9.54
CA GLN A 52 11.50 2.47 9.67
C GLN A 52 10.85 1.12 9.29
N ASP A 53 9.56 1.14 8.96
CA ASP A 53 8.80 -0.03 8.55
C ASP A 53 8.98 -0.31 7.05
N ASP A 54 9.73 -1.37 6.74
CA ASP A 54 10.09 -1.77 5.39
C ASP A 54 9.10 -2.75 4.75
N ARG A 55 7.98 -3.10 5.41
CA ARG A 55 7.02 -4.10 4.90
C ARG A 55 6.49 -3.76 3.51
N LEU A 56 6.22 -2.47 3.25
CA LEU A 56 5.74 -2.03 1.93
C LEU A 56 6.83 -2.09 0.86
N HIS A 57 8.08 -1.77 1.22
CA HIS A 57 9.22 -1.90 0.31
C HIS A 57 9.49 -3.36 -0.06
N ARG A 58 9.40 -4.28 0.92
CA ARG A 58 9.51 -5.72 0.65
C ARG A 58 8.40 -6.23 -0.26
N LEU A 59 7.17 -5.76 -0.08
CA LEU A 59 6.06 -6.08 -1.00
C LEU A 59 6.37 -5.60 -2.42
N PHE A 60 6.84 -4.36 -2.56
CA PHE A 60 7.19 -3.79 -3.85
C PHE A 60 8.30 -4.59 -4.57
N LEU A 61 9.39 -4.94 -3.86
CA LEU A 61 10.47 -5.74 -4.43
C LEU A 61 10.01 -7.13 -4.84
N ALA A 62 9.20 -7.80 -4.00
CA ALA A 62 8.66 -9.10 -4.35
C ALA A 62 7.74 -9.05 -5.58
N LEU A 63 6.93 -8.00 -5.75
CA LEU A 63 6.13 -7.79 -6.97
C LEU A 63 7.01 -7.62 -8.22
N ALA A 64 8.16 -6.95 -8.09
CA ALA A 64 9.10 -6.74 -9.18
C ALA A 64 9.86 -8.03 -9.56
N GLU A 65 10.21 -8.86 -8.57
CA GLU A 65 10.99 -10.09 -8.78
C GLU A 65 10.14 -11.30 -9.16
N GLN A 66 8.98 -11.47 -8.52
CA GLN A 66 8.19 -12.71 -8.53
C GLN A 66 6.85 -12.57 -9.25
N GLY A 67 6.47 -11.34 -9.63
CA GLY A 67 5.15 -11.03 -10.16
C GLY A 67 4.05 -11.16 -9.11
N GLU A 68 2.80 -11.01 -9.55
CA GLU A 68 1.65 -10.93 -8.64
C GLU A 68 1.40 -12.23 -7.85
N ALA A 69 1.60 -13.39 -8.48
CA ALA A 69 1.19 -14.69 -7.96
C ALA A 69 1.93 -15.13 -6.69
N ASN A 70 3.10 -14.56 -6.41
CA ASN A 70 3.95 -14.94 -5.28
C ASN A 70 4.25 -13.76 -4.33
N ALA A 71 3.60 -12.62 -4.54
CA ALA A 71 3.82 -11.46 -3.69
C ALA A 71 3.38 -11.73 -2.24
N PRO A 72 4.15 -11.28 -1.22
CA PRO A 72 3.77 -11.40 0.17
C PRO A 72 2.48 -10.63 0.45
N ALA A 73 1.79 -10.96 1.54
CA ALA A 73 0.54 -10.30 1.86
C ALA A 73 0.73 -8.79 2.10
N ALA A 74 -0.18 -7.98 1.56
CA ALA A 74 -0.16 -6.55 1.78
C ALA A 74 -0.56 -6.18 3.22
N PRO A 75 -0.03 -5.09 3.79
CA PRO A 75 -0.55 -4.54 5.04
C PRO A 75 -2.00 -4.10 4.84
N ARG A 76 -2.89 -4.54 5.74
CA ARG A 76 -4.35 -4.29 5.66
C ARG A 76 -4.84 -3.17 6.58
N LYS A 77 -4.07 -2.86 7.62
CA LYS A 77 -4.40 -1.82 8.61
C LYS A 77 -3.42 -0.66 8.47
N ILE A 78 -3.95 0.55 8.49
CA ILE A 78 -3.18 1.79 8.45
C ILE A 78 -3.45 2.59 9.72
N MET A 79 -2.41 3.15 10.32
CA MET A 79 -2.52 4.23 11.28
C MET A 79 -1.84 5.49 10.72
N ALA A 80 -2.47 6.64 10.88
CA ALA A 80 -1.88 7.93 10.51
C ALA A 80 -1.15 8.55 11.70
N ARG A 81 -0.08 9.30 11.40
CA ARG A 81 0.57 10.25 12.31
C ARG A 81 1.08 11.46 11.57
#